data_AF-A0A443HQ36-F1
#
_entry.id   AF-A0A443HQ36-F1
#
_cell.length_a   1.000
_cell.length_b   1.000
_cell.length_c   1.000
_cell.angle_alpha   90.00
_cell.angle_beta   90.00
_cell.angle_gamma   90.00
#
_symmetry.space_group_name_H-M   'P 1'
#
loop_
_entity.id
_entity.type
_entity.pdbx_description
1 polymer ?
#
loop_
_entity_poly.entity_id
_entity_poly.type
_entity_poly.pdbx_seq_one_letter_code
_entity_poly.pdbx_strand_id
1 'polypeptide(L)'
;MANPSQLFLLADHIKLSLLERQRAISLNLEPNSQDGEISRSLESLREGIERVESEQASLEASNDSGSAELKDQIGHLRSQFDDLASQFYGHQASNDTTKAPNDPSLAPDFANASRASSTLKHPVPQHPQSKSVRFTDAAPGMNDDEDPNRAALLQPYRDSPSPPAFDATNLSNQQIHEHHSQIIREQDEQLDRLGESIGRQHQLSIQIGDELEGHVALLDDVDGAVDRHQSRLNNAKRRLNKIRKNASDNWSMMTIVGLIIVLVILIVILK
;
A
#
# COMPACT_ATOMS: atom_id res chain seq x y z
N MET A 1 -11.00 -10.03 -21.08
CA MET A 1 -12.29 -9.71 -20.46
C MET A 1 -12.08 -8.49 -19.60
N ALA A 2 -12.43 -7.31 -20.10
CA ALA A 2 -12.40 -6.09 -19.30
C ALA A 2 -13.68 -6.12 -18.45
N ASN A 3 -13.55 -6.31 -17.14
CA ASN A 3 -14.74 -6.41 -16.30
C ASN A 3 -15.27 -5.00 -16.03
N PRO A 4 -16.58 -4.72 -16.22
CA PRO A 4 -17.15 -3.39 -15.98
C PRO A 4 -16.95 -2.93 -14.52
N SER A 5 -16.93 -3.85 -13.57
CA SER A 5 -16.60 -3.58 -12.16
C SER A 5 -15.20 -3.03 -11.95
N GLN A 6 -14.21 -3.48 -12.74
CA GLN A 6 -12.85 -2.95 -12.66
C GLN A 6 -12.77 -1.52 -13.19
N LEU A 7 -13.58 -1.17 -14.20
CA LEU A 7 -13.67 0.19 -14.72
C LEU A 7 -14.29 1.15 -13.70
N PHE A 8 -15.28 0.70 -12.94
CA PHE A 8 -15.84 1.50 -11.84
C PHE A 8 -14.83 1.75 -10.72
N LEU A 9 -14.04 0.75 -10.34
CA LEU A 9 -12.96 0.94 -9.35
C LEU A 9 -11.89 1.90 -9.86
N LEU A 10 -11.54 1.82 -11.15
CA LEU A 10 -10.62 2.78 -11.78
C LEU A 10 -11.19 4.19 -11.77
N ALA A 11 -12.48 4.37 -12.06
CA ALA A 11 -13.16 5.65 -12.00
C ALA A 11 -13.14 6.25 -10.58
N ASP A 12 -13.35 5.43 -9.54
CA ASP A 12 -13.27 5.88 -8.14
C ASP A 12 -11.85 6.29 -7.74
N HIS A 13 -10.84 5.54 -8.19
CA HIS A 13 -9.44 5.92 -7.99
C HIS A 13 -9.11 7.27 -8.65
N ILE A 14 -9.58 7.50 -9.88
CA ILE A 14 -9.41 8.78 -10.59
C ILE A 14 -10.07 9.91 -9.78
N LYS A 15 -11.29 9.69 -9.29
CA LYS A 15 -11.99 10.66 -8.44
C LYS A 15 -11.19 11.01 -7.17
N LEU A 16 -10.64 10.01 -6.49
CA LEU A 16 -9.82 10.23 -5.30
C LEU A 16 -8.56 11.05 -5.63
N SER A 17 -7.87 10.71 -6.71
CA SER A 17 -6.68 11.45 -7.17
C SER A 17 -7.00 12.89 -7.57
N LEU A 18 -8.19 13.17 -8.13
CA LEU A 18 -8.65 14.52 -8.43
C LEU A 18 -8.93 15.34 -7.17
N LEU A 19 -9.50 14.73 -6.13
CA LEU A 19 -9.71 15.39 -4.83
C LEU A 19 -8.38 15.68 -4.13
N GLU A 20 -7.43 14.76 -4.20
CA GLU A 20 -6.09 14.98 -3.66
C GLU A 20 -5.36 16.11 -4.38
N ARG A 21 -5.46 16.15 -5.72
CA ARG A 21 -4.99 17.27 -6.54
C ARG A 21 -5.65 18.59 -6.12
N GLN A 22 -6.98 18.63 -5.96
CA GLN A 22 -7.69 19.84 -5.53
C GLN A 22 -7.22 20.31 -4.15
N ARG A 23 -6.94 19.37 -3.24
CA ARG A 23 -6.36 19.66 -1.93
C ARG A 23 -4.91 20.16 -2.02
N ALA A 24 -4.09 19.59 -2.89
CA ALA A 24 -2.72 20.05 -3.11
C ALA A 24 -2.71 21.48 -3.68
N ILE A 25 -3.61 21.78 -4.61
CA ILE A 25 -3.82 23.13 -5.15
C ILE A 25 -4.27 24.10 -4.05
N SER A 26 -5.22 23.71 -3.19
CA SER A 26 -5.69 24.58 -2.11
C SER A 26 -4.61 24.86 -1.05
N LEU A 27 -3.67 23.92 -0.86
CA LEU A 27 -2.51 24.06 0.01
C LEU A 27 -1.27 24.68 -0.69
N ASN A 28 -1.39 25.05 -1.97
CA ASN A 28 -0.31 25.63 -2.79
C ASN A 28 0.95 24.74 -2.87
N LEU A 29 0.78 23.41 -2.79
CA LEU A 29 1.82 22.41 -3.02
C LEU A 29 1.96 22.16 -4.53
N GLU A 30 3.17 21.84 -4.98
CA GLU A 30 3.47 21.69 -6.41
C GLU A 30 2.73 20.47 -7.02
N PRO A 31 1.77 20.65 -7.96
CA PRO A 31 0.87 19.57 -8.42
C PRO A 31 1.47 18.58 -9.43
N ASN A 32 2.73 18.77 -9.84
CA ASN A 32 3.22 18.33 -11.15
C ASN A 32 3.35 16.79 -11.30
N SER A 33 3.48 16.03 -10.21
CA SER A 33 3.59 14.57 -10.31
C SER A 33 2.26 13.86 -10.54
N GLN A 34 1.16 14.40 -10.01
CA GLN A 34 -0.16 13.74 -10.01
C GLN A 34 -0.87 13.88 -11.36
N ASP A 35 -0.68 14.99 -12.06
CA ASP A 35 -1.34 15.27 -13.34
C ASP A 35 -0.98 14.25 -14.44
N GLY A 36 0.24 13.72 -14.43
CA GLY A 36 0.68 12.69 -15.37
C GLY A 36 0.05 11.32 -15.11
N GLU A 37 -0.27 10.99 -13.86
CA GLU A 37 -0.93 9.73 -13.50
C GLU A 37 -2.43 9.80 -13.79
N ILE A 38 -3.05 10.92 -13.44
CA ILE A 38 -4.48 11.17 -13.71
C ILE A 38 -4.75 11.09 -15.22
N SER A 39 -3.93 11.74 -16.05
CA SER A 39 -4.09 11.68 -17.51
C SER A 39 -3.96 10.25 -18.09
N ARG A 40 -2.96 9.46 -17.63
CA ARG A 40 -2.83 8.05 -18.05
C ARG A 40 -4.01 7.19 -17.59
N SER A 41 -4.50 7.41 -16.38
CA SER A 41 -5.63 6.65 -15.82
C SER A 41 -6.95 6.99 -16.52
N LEU A 42 -7.18 8.26 -16.90
CA LEU A 42 -8.30 8.67 -17.75
C LEU A 42 -8.25 8.00 -19.12
N GLU A 43 -7.07 7.94 -19.76
CA GLU A 43 -6.93 7.25 -21.05
C GLU A 43 -7.19 5.74 -20.91
N SER A 44 -6.71 5.12 -19.83
CA SER A 44 -7.00 3.71 -19.53
C SER A 44 -8.49 3.46 -19.28
N LEU A 45 -9.20 4.37 -18.63
CA LEU A 45 -10.65 4.27 -18.40
C LEU A 45 -11.40 4.36 -19.74
N ARG A 46 -11.01 5.32 -20.59
CA ARG A 46 -11.57 5.50 -21.92
C ARG A 46 -11.39 4.26 -22.80
N GLU A 47 -10.17 3.74 -22.89
CA GLU A 47 -9.87 2.53 -23.67
C GLU A 47 -10.62 1.31 -23.12
N GLY A 48 -10.79 1.23 -21.79
CA GLY A 48 -11.60 0.21 -21.14
C GLY A 48 -13.07 0.26 -21.52
N ILE A 49 -13.67 1.45 -21.53
CA ILE A 49 -15.06 1.67 -21.94
C ILE A 49 -15.27 1.28 -23.41
N GLU A 50 -14.37 1.67 -24.30
CA GLU A 50 -14.43 1.33 -25.73
C GLU A 50 -14.36 -0.18 -25.97
N ARG A 51 -13.51 -0.90 -25.21
CA ARG A 51 -13.46 -2.37 -25.26
C ARG A 51 -14.77 -3.00 -24.82
N VAL A 52 -15.35 -2.56 -23.71
CA VAL A 52 -16.62 -3.12 -23.19
C VAL A 52 -17.79 -2.78 -24.13
N GLU A 53 -17.75 -1.63 -24.79
CA GLU A 53 -18.72 -1.27 -25.84
C GLU A 53 -18.62 -2.18 -27.06
N SER A 54 -17.41 -2.53 -27.50
CA SER A 54 -17.22 -3.50 -28.60
C SER A 54 -17.71 -4.91 -28.25
N GLU A 55 -17.57 -5.31 -26.98
CA GLU A 55 -18.07 -6.57 -26.44
C GLU A 55 -19.60 -6.56 -26.36
N GLN A 56 -20.19 -5.46 -25.93
CA GLN A 56 -21.64 -5.25 -25.90
C GLN A 56 -22.27 -5.29 -27.30
N ALA A 57 -21.64 -4.65 -28.30
CA ALA A 57 -22.10 -4.70 -29.68
C ALA A 57 -22.07 -6.14 -30.26
N SER A 58 -21.10 -6.95 -29.82
CA SER A 58 -21.02 -8.37 -30.21
C SER A 58 -22.14 -9.21 -29.55
N LEU A 59 -22.49 -8.90 -28.30
CA LEU A 59 -23.57 -9.56 -27.56
C LEU A 59 -24.98 -9.16 -28.02
N GLU A 60 -25.16 -7.92 -28.50
CA GLU A 60 -26.39 -7.49 -29.18
C GLU A 60 -26.63 -8.32 -30.46
N ALA A 61 -25.58 -8.62 -31.23
CA ALA A 61 -25.69 -9.44 -32.44
C ALA A 61 -26.12 -10.90 -32.17
N SER A 62 -25.76 -11.44 -31.00
CA SER A 62 -26.19 -12.76 -30.54
C SER A 62 -27.54 -12.76 -29.80
N ASN A 63 -28.19 -11.60 -29.66
CA ASN A 63 -29.47 -11.39 -28.99
C ASN A 63 -29.51 -11.97 -27.55
N ASP A 64 -28.41 -11.79 -26.81
CA ASP A 64 -28.26 -12.30 -25.44
C ASP A 64 -28.83 -11.32 -24.41
N SER A 65 -29.53 -11.84 -23.39
CA SER A 65 -30.22 -11.03 -22.38
C SER A 65 -29.27 -10.18 -21.52
N GLY A 66 -27.99 -10.56 -21.42
CA GLY A 66 -26.97 -9.80 -20.69
C GLY A 66 -26.57 -8.47 -21.36
N SER A 67 -26.91 -8.28 -22.64
CA SER A 67 -26.51 -7.08 -23.39
C SER A 67 -27.18 -5.79 -22.88
N ALA A 68 -28.43 -5.87 -22.42
CA ALA A 68 -29.15 -4.70 -21.88
C ALA A 68 -28.51 -4.20 -20.58
N GLU A 69 -28.11 -5.11 -19.68
CA GLU A 69 -27.48 -4.75 -18.41
C GLU A 69 -26.08 -4.15 -18.61
N LEU A 70 -25.28 -4.71 -19.53
CA LEU A 70 -24.00 -4.12 -19.91
C LEU A 70 -24.15 -2.72 -20.50
N LYS A 71 -25.18 -2.49 -21.32
CA LYS A 71 -25.45 -1.20 -21.94
C LYS A 71 -25.73 -0.10 -20.92
N ASP A 72 -26.53 -0.40 -19.91
CA ASP A 72 -26.82 0.53 -18.80
C ASP A 72 -25.54 0.85 -18.01
N GLN A 73 -24.71 -0.16 -17.73
CA GLN A 73 -23.41 0.02 -17.06
C GLN A 73 -22.44 0.89 -17.87
N ILE A 74 -22.37 0.70 -19.19
CA ILE A 74 -21.57 1.52 -20.11
C ILE A 74 -22.05 2.98 -20.10
N GLY A 75 -23.37 3.20 -20.11
CA GLY A 75 -23.96 4.54 -20.05
C GLY A 75 -23.54 5.30 -18.78
N HIS A 76 -23.55 4.61 -17.64
CA HIS A 76 -23.08 5.18 -16.37
C HIS A 76 -21.57 5.47 -16.40
N LEU A 77 -20.74 4.56 -16.91
CA LEU A 77 -19.29 4.75 -17.04
C LEU A 77 -18.93 5.94 -17.94
N ARG A 78 -19.67 6.15 -19.04
CA ARG A 78 -19.47 7.30 -19.93
C ARG A 78 -19.75 8.63 -19.23
N SER A 79 -20.89 8.73 -18.55
CA SER A 79 -21.23 9.93 -17.77
C SER A 79 -20.17 10.24 -16.71
N GLN A 80 -19.68 9.21 -16.00
CA GLN A 80 -18.61 9.36 -15.02
C GLN A 80 -17.29 9.81 -15.67
N PHE A 81 -16.92 9.22 -16.81
CA PHE A 81 -15.71 9.63 -17.54
C PHE A 81 -15.79 11.10 -17.96
N ASP A 82 -16.92 11.55 -18.51
CA ASP A 82 -17.10 12.93 -18.95
C ASP A 82 -17.01 13.93 -17.78
N ASP A 83 -17.61 13.60 -16.63
CA ASP A 83 -17.51 14.41 -15.40
C ASP A 83 -16.06 14.50 -14.91
N LEU A 84 -15.36 13.37 -14.76
CA LEU A 84 -13.97 13.34 -14.30
C LEU A 84 -13.02 14.05 -15.28
N ALA A 85 -13.22 13.87 -16.58
CA ALA A 85 -12.46 14.58 -17.60
C ALA A 85 -12.71 16.10 -17.53
N SER A 86 -13.96 16.53 -17.37
CA SER A 86 -14.29 17.95 -17.22
C SER A 86 -13.67 18.58 -15.98
N GLN A 87 -13.60 17.86 -14.86
CA GLN A 87 -12.96 18.33 -13.63
C GLN A 87 -11.44 18.45 -13.79
N PHE A 88 -10.82 17.51 -14.49
CA PHE A 88 -9.38 17.52 -14.75
C PHE A 88 -8.97 18.67 -15.68
N TYR A 89 -9.65 18.80 -16.83
CA TYR A 89 -9.31 19.79 -17.87
C TYR A 89 -9.95 21.17 -17.64
N GLY A 90 -11.06 21.28 -16.91
CA GLY A 90 -11.81 22.51 -16.69
C GLY A 90 -11.25 23.43 -15.59
N HIS A 91 -10.33 22.95 -14.75
CA HIS A 91 -9.78 23.71 -13.61
C HIS A 91 -8.62 24.68 -13.95
N GLN A 92 -8.42 25.07 -15.21
CA GLN A 92 -7.57 26.23 -15.56
C GLN A 92 -8.28 27.59 -15.42
N ALA A 93 -9.38 27.67 -14.66
CA ALA A 93 -10.11 28.92 -14.43
C ALA A 93 -9.81 29.51 -13.03
N SER A 94 -8.94 30.53 -13.03
CA SER A 94 -8.80 31.61 -12.03
C SER A 94 -8.66 31.27 -10.53
N ASN A 95 -7.41 31.30 -10.06
CA ASN A 95 -6.98 31.34 -8.64
C ASN A 95 -7.31 32.66 -7.91
N ASP A 96 -8.49 33.26 -8.09
CA ASP A 96 -8.79 34.60 -7.53
C ASP A 96 -9.62 34.56 -6.23
N THR A 97 -10.38 33.48 -5.99
CA THR A 97 -11.23 33.33 -4.78
C THR A 97 -10.44 33.11 -3.49
N THR A 98 -9.14 32.78 -3.54
CA THR A 98 -8.31 32.54 -2.35
C THR A 98 -7.44 33.73 -1.95
N LYS A 99 -7.54 34.87 -2.66
CA LYS A 99 -6.70 36.05 -2.41
C LYS A 99 -7.40 37.20 -1.72
N ALA A 100 -8.73 37.23 -1.73
CA ALA A 100 -9.52 38.26 -1.09
C ALA A 100 -10.69 37.63 -0.33
N PRO A 101 -10.96 38.08 0.92
CA PRO A 101 -12.16 37.63 1.63
C PRO A 101 -13.41 38.15 0.90
N ASN A 102 -14.43 37.30 0.83
CA ASN A 102 -15.75 37.67 0.28
C ASN A 102 -16.45 38.79 1.08
N ASP A 103 -15.99 39.07 2.31
CA ASP A 103 -16.49 40.11 3.19
C ASP A 103 -15.31 40.94 3.77
N PRO A 104 -15.32 42.28 3.62
CA PRO A 104 -14.25 43.14 4.14
C PRO A 104 -14.12 43.12 5.67
N SER A 105 -15.14 42.69 6.41
CA SER A 105 -15.08 42.57 7.89
C SER A 105 -14.22 41.40 8.37
N LEU A 106 -13.97 40.41 7.50
CA LEU A 106 -13.15 39.22 7.80
C LEU A 106 -11.67 39.38 7.39
N ALA A 107 -11.30 40.54 6.87
CA ALA A 107 -9.91 40.90 6.53
C ALA A 107 -8.89 40.67 7.68
N PRO A 108 -9.17 41.02 8.96
CA PRO A 108 -8.21 40.78 10.04
C PRO A 108 -7.97 39.30 10.32
N ASP A 109 -9.00 38.45 10.23
CA ASP A 109 -8.88 37.00 10.42
C ASP A 109 -8.11 36.34 9.28
N PHE A 110 -8.34 36.79 8.04
CA PHE A 110 -7.61 36.33 6.85
C PHE A 110 -6.11 36.69 6.93
N ALA A 111 -5.80 37.87 7.47
CA ALA A 111 -4.42 38.30 7.72
C ALA A 111 -3.75 37.46 8.82
N ASN A 112 -4.49 37.02 9.84
CA ASN A 112 -3.96 36.13 10.87
C ASN A 112 -3.74 34.69 10.36
N ALA A 113 -4.67 34.15 9.56
CA ALA A 113 -4.56 32.81 9.00
C ALA A 113 -3.39 32.68 8.00
N SER A 114 -3.15 33.71 7.19
CA SER A 114 -2.02 33.73 6.24
C SER A 114 -0.65 33.91 6.92
N ARG A 115 -0.60 34.48 8.13
CA ARG A 115 0.63 34.65 8.91
C ARG A 115 1.14 33.37 9.55
N ALA A 116 0.25 32.45 9.92
CA ALA A 116 0.60 31.22 10.64
C ALA A 116 1.34 30.17 9.78
N SER A 117 1.35 30.31 8.45
CA SER A 117 1.86 29.26 7.53
C SER A 117 3.38 29.30 7.24
N SER A 118 4.20 30.04 8.00
CA SER A 118 5.61 30.25 7.63
C SER A 118 6.68 29.51 8.46
N THR A 119 6.33 28.62 9.40
CA THR A 119 7.38 28.05 10.30
C THR A 119 7.32 26.56 10.64
N LEU A 120 6.68 25.73 9.81
CA LEU A 120 6.93 24.28 9.86
C LEU A 120 7.74 23.88 8.62
N LYS A 121 9.04 24.23 8.64
CA LYS A 121 10.03 23.62 7.75
C LYS A 121 10.17 22.15 8.14
N HIS A 122 9.30 21.31 7.59
CA HIS A 122 9.60 19.89 7.46
C HIS A 122 10.85 19.77 6.57
N PRO A 123 11.95 19.16 7.02
CA PRO A 123 13.01 18.80 6.11
C PRO A 123 12.45 17.79 5.11
N VAL A 124 12.61 18.11 3.82
CA VAL A 124 12.29 17.22 2.70
C VAL A 124 13.02 15.88 2.93
N PRO A 125 12.32 14.73 3.00
CA PRO A 125 12.97 13.43 3.07
C PRO A 125 13.75 13.21 1.76
N GLN A 126 15.08 13.11 1.85
CA GLN A 126 15.96 12.82 0.71
C GLN A 126 16.08 11.31 0.40
N HIS A 127 15.20 10.47 0.92
CA HIS A 127 15.27 9.02 0.72
C HIS A 127 14.12 8.52 -0.15
N PRO A 128 14.38 7.62 -1.12
CA PRO A 128 13.35 7.09 -2.02
C PRO A 128 12.32 6.28 -1.24
N GLN A 129 11.05 6.40 -1.66
CA GLN A 129 9.89 5.71 -1.08
C GLN A 129 10.14 4.18 -1.03
N SER A 130 10.46 3.65 0.15
CA SER A 130 10.55 2.20 0.34
C SER A 130 9.15 1.60 0.30
N LYS A 131 8.96 0.65 -0.63
CA LYS A 131 7.71 -0.11 -0.83
C LYS A 131 7.24 -0.70 0.49
N SER A 132 6.01 -0.37 0.88
CA SER A 132 5.36 -0.92 2.06
C SER A 132 5.13 -2.42 1.90
N VAL A 133 5.79 -3.22 2.75
CA VAL A 133 5.45 -4.63 2.93
C VAL A 133 4.48 -4.71 4.10
N ARG A 134 3.23 -5.05 3.79
CA ARG A 134 2.12 -5.14 4.73
C ARG A 134 2.21 -6.47 5.49
N PHE A 135 2.81 -6.47 6.68
CA PHE A 135 2.71 -7.60 7.59
C PHE A 135 1.43 -7.50 8.40
N THR A 136 0.35 -8.09 7.90
CA THR A 136 -0.72 -8.57 8.77
C THR A 136 -0.34 -9.97 9.20
N ASP A 137 0.32 -10.09 10.35
CA ASP A 137 0.32 -11.33 11.10
C ASP A 137 -0.13 -11.04 12.52
N ALA A 138 -1.40 -11.33 12.78
CA ALA A 138 -1.94 -11.37 14.12
C ALA A 138 -1.45 -12.66 14.77
N ALA A 139 -0.31 -12.60 15.46
CA ALA A 139 0.15 -13.69 16.31
C ALA A 139 -0.76 -13.77 17.56
N PRO A 140 -1.44 -14.90 17.83
CA PRO A 140 -2.20 -15.07 19.06
C PRO A 140 -1.25 -15.61 20.13
N GLY A 141 -0.98 -14.82 21.18
CA GLY A 141 -0.39 -15.40 22.40
C GLY A 141 0.66 -14.59 23.16
N MET A 142 0.67 -13.26 23.12
CA MET A 142 1.40 -12.48 24.11
C MET A 142 0.40 -11.78 25.05
N ASN A 143 0.49 -12.13 26.33
CA ASN A 143 -0.27 -11.53 27.42
C ASN A 143 0.20 -10.06 27.59
N ASP A 144 -0.39 -9.13 26.84
CA ASP A 144 -0.16 -7.69 26.95
C ASP A 144 -1.27 -7.06 27.82
N ASP A 145 -1.24 -7.34 29.14
CA ASP A 145 -2.25 -6.88 30.10
C ASP A 145 -1.85 -5.61 30.90
N GLU A 146 -0.77 -4.91 30.58
CA GLU A 146 -0.26 -3.88 31.51
C GLU A 146 -0.19 -2.43 31.04
N ASP A 147 -0.58 -2.08 29.80
CA ASP A 147 -0.58 -0.67 29.40
C ASP A 147 -1.94 -0.19 28.86
N PRO A 148 -2.79 0.44 29.69
CA PRO A 148 -4.12 0.89 29.29
C PRO A 148 -4.06 1.95 28.18
N ASN A 149 -2.95 2.70 28.06
CA ASN A 149 -2.75 3.66 26.97
C ASN A 149 -2.50 2.96 25.63
N ARG A 150 -1.81 1.82 25.64
CA ARG A 150 -1.50 1.06 24.41
C ARG A 150 -2.73 0.36 23.87
N ALA A 151 -3.59 -0.15 24.76
CA ALA A 151 -4.88 -0.74 24.39
C ALA A 151 -5.86 0.28 23.80
N ALA A 152 -5.83 1.54 24.26
CA ALA A 152 -6.66 2.63 23.71
C ALA A 152 -6.24 3.03 22.27
N LEU A 153 -4.95 2.93 21.94
CA LEU A 153 -4.41 3.29 20.62
C LEU A 153 -4.64 2.21 19.54
N LEU A 154 -4.93 0.96 19.95
CA LEU A 154 -5.13 -0.17 19.04
C LEU A 154 -6.61 -0.52 18.82
N GLN A 155 -7.54 0.29 19.35
CA GLN A 155 -8.96 0.05 19.11
C GLN A 155 -9.31 0.36 17.65
N PRO A 156 -9.97 -0.56 16.93
CA PRO A 156 -10.55 -0.26 15.63
C PRO A 156 -11.43 0.98 15.75
N TYR A 157 -11.22 1.96 14.87
CA TYR A 157 -12.00 3.20 14.84
C TYR A 157 -13.49 2.85 14.83
N ARG A 158 -14.19 3.19 15.91
CA ARG A 158 -15.64 3.07 16.02
C ARG A 158 -16.23 4.47 15.88
N ASP A 159 -17.14 4.63 14.94
CA ASP A 159 -18.12 5.72 14.92
C ASP A 159 -18.99 5.61 16.19
N SER A 160 -18.42 6.05 17.31
CA SER A 160 -19.20 6.35 18.50
C SER A 160 -19.88 7.70 18.23
N PRO A 161 -21.18 7.84 18.56
CA PRO A 161 -21.97 8.99 18.14
C PRO A 161 -21.30 10.28 18.60
N SER A 162 -21.35 11.33 17.77
CA SER A 162 -20.85 12.67 18.10
C SER A 162 -21.09 13.00 19.57
N PRO A 163 -20.12 13.65 20.26
CA PRO A 163 -20.35 14.15 21.60
C PRO A 163 -21.66 14.93 21.61
N PRO A 164 -22.45 14.83 22.69
CA PRO A 164 -23.81 15.37 22.75
C PRO A 164 -23.80 16.81 22.22
N ALA A 165 -24.61 17.05 21.19
CA ALA A 165 -24.69 18.36 20.56
C ALA A 165 -24.91 19.41 21.66
N PHE A 166 -23.97 20.36 21.78
CA PHE A 166 -24.02 21.41 22.77
C PHE A 166 -25.28 22.24 22.54
N ASP A 167 -26.25 22.14 23.46
CA ASP A 167 -27.54 22.80 23.33
C ASP A 167 -27.42 24.27 23.74
N ALA A 168 -27.09 25.12 22.76
CA ALA A 168 -26.83 26.55 22.95
C ALA A 168 -28.11 27.40 23.06
N THR A 169 -29.30 26.78 23.03
CA THR A 169 -30.60 27.47 22.92
C THR A 169 -30.93 28.44 24.06
N ASN A 170 -30.32 28.29 25.24
CA ASN A 170 -30.58 29.13 26.42
C ASN A 170 -29.33 29.85 26.98
N LEU A 171 -28.23 29.89 26.24
CA LEU A 171 -26.96 30.48 26.71
C LEU A 171 -26.74 31.88 26.12
N SER A 172 -26.15 32.77 26.92
CA SER A 172 -25.72 34.08 26.43
C SER A 172 -24.52 33.97 25.48
N ASN A 173 -24.38 34.90 24.55
CA ASN A 173 -23.24 34.93 23.60
C ASN A 173 -21.87 34.87 24.30
N GLN A 174 -21.73 35.48 25.48
CA GLN A 174 -20.51 35.40 26.28
C GLN A 174 -20.24 33.99 26.81
N GLN A 175 -21.27 33.29 27.29
CA GLN A 175 -21.13 31.91 27.76
C GLN A 175 -20.84 30.92 26.62
N ILE A 176 -21.44 31.14 25.44
CA ILE A 176 -21.15 30.34 24.24
C ILE A 176 -19.69 30.54 23.81
N HIS A 177 -19.22 31.80 23.81
CA HIS A 177 -17.82 32.11 23.48
C HIS A 177 -16.84 31.47 24.46
N GLU A 178 -17.13 31.54 25.76
CA GLU A 178 -16.28 30.95 26.81
C GLU A 178 -16.23 29.42 26.71
N HIS A 179 -17.36 28.78 26.40
CA HIS A 179 -17.44 27.34 26.13
C HIS A 179 -16.64 26.94 24.89
N HIS A 180 -16.78 27.65 23.76
CA HIS A 180 -15.99 27.38 22.56
C HIS A 180 -14.49 27.60 22.80
N SER A 181 -14.11 28.60 23.60
CA SER A 181 -12.71 28.83 23.95
C SER A 181 -12.11 27.67 24.76
N GLN A 182 -12.91 27.02 25.61
CA GLN A 182 -12.50 25.82 26.35
C GLN A 182 -12.34 24.62 25.42
N ILE A 183 -13.29 24.40 24.51
CA ILE A 183 -13.21 23.32 23.51
C ILE A 183 -11.99 23.47 22.62
N ILE A 184 -11.70 24.67 22.12
CA ILE A 184 -10.52 24.91 21.27
C ILE A 184 -9.24 24.60 22.03
N ARG A 185 -9.14 24.99 23.31
CA ARG A 185 -7.97 24.64 24.14
C ARG A 185 -7.82 23.15 24.36
N GLU A 186 -8.92 22.44 24.58
CA GLU A 186 -8.91 20.99 24.77
C GLU A 186 -8.48 20.27 23.47
N GLN A 187 -8.93 20.77 22.31
CA GLN A 187 -8.50 20.27 21.01
C GLN A 187 -7.03 20.55 20.74
N ASP A 188 -6.52 21.75 21.07
CA ASP A 188 -5.09 22.07 20.93
C ASP A 188 -4.24 21.12 21.79
N GLU A 189 -4.64 20.83 23.03
CA GLU A 189 -3.93 19.87 23.89
C GLU A 189 -3.93 18.45 23.31
N GLN A 190 -5.04 18.03 22.69
CA GLN A 190 -5.11 16.76 21.97
C GLN A 190 -4.19 16.72 20.75
N LEU A 191 -4.10 17.83 20.01
CA LEU A 191 -3.19 17.96 18.86
C LEU A 191 -1.73 17.95 19.27
N ASP A 192 -1.36 18.55 20.40
CA ASP A 192 0.00 18.50 20.93
C ASP A 192 0.41 17.07 21.29
N ARG A 193 -0.48 16.31 21.96
CA ARG A 193 -0.27 14.90 22.28
C ARG A 193 -0.16 14.04 21.01
N LEU A 194 -0.99 14.33 20.01
CA LEU A 194 -0.92 13.68 18.71
C LEU A 194 0.41 13.99 18.00
N GLY A 195 0.86 15.24 18.04
CA GLY A 195 2.14 15.68 17.48
C GLY A 195 3.33 14.96 18.12
N GLU A 196 3.32 14.78 19.44
CA GLU A 196 4.36 14.01 20.15
C GLU A 196 4.35 12.53 19.72
N SER A 197 3.15 11.94 19.57
CA SER A 197 3.00 10.56 19.10
C SER A 197 3.51 10.37 17.67
N ILE A 198 3.17 11.31 16.78
CA ILE A 198 3.65 11.32 15.40
C ILE A 198 5.18 11.47 15.36
N GLY A 199 5.75 12.31 16.23
CA GLY A 199 7.20 12.46 16.37
C GLY A 199 7.88 11.14 16.75
N ARG A 200 7.34 10.42 17.75
CA ARG A 200 7.86 9.10 18.14
C ARG A 200 7.69 8.06 17.02
N GLN A 201 6.55 8.06 16.33
CA GLN A 201 6.30 7.17 15.20
C GLN A 201 7.27 7.44 14.04
N HIS A 202 7.57 8.71 13.75
CA HIS A 202 8.56 9.09 12.75
C HIS A 202 9.96 8.56 13.11
N GLN A 203 10.36 8.71 14.37
CA GLN A 203 11.65 8.19 14.83
C GLN A 203 11.73 6.65 14.74
N LEU A 204 10.64 5.95 15.10
CA LEU A 204 10.55 4.51 14.89
C LEU A 204 10.64 4.14 13.40
N SER A 205 10.02 4.93 12.50
CA SER A 205 10.12 4.71 11.05
C SER A 205 11.54 4.84 10.53
N ILE A 206 12.32 5.79 11.04
CA ILE A 206 13.74 5.95 10.67
C ILE A 206 14.52 4.71 11.12
N GLN A 207 14.33 4.28 12.36
CA GLN A 207 15.00 3.10 12.91
C GLN A 207 14.66 1.82 12.14
N ILE A 208 13.39 1.66 11.72
CA ILE A 208 12.98 0.55 10.84
C ILE A 208 13.70 0.64 9.50
N GLY A 209 13.86 1.84 8.94
CA GLY A 209 14.62 2.06 7.72
C GLY A 209 16.07 1.59 7.84
N ASP A 210 16.75 1.98 8.91
CA ASP A 210 18.14 1.60 9.18
C ASP A 210 18.30 0.08 9.38
N GLU A 211 17.38 -0.56 10.13
CA GLU A 211 17.40 -2.01 10.32
C GLU A 211 17.09 -2.77 9.03
N LEU A 212 16.19 -2.26 8.19
CA LEU A 212 15.93 -2.83 6.87
C LEU A 212 17.17 -2.77 5.98
N GLU A 213 17.91 -1.66 5.99
CA GLU A 213 19.18 -1.56 5.27
C GLU A 213 20.21 -2.58 5.81
N GLY A 214 20.27 -2.75 7.12
CA GLY A 214 21.06 -3.82 7.77
C GLY A 214 20.63 -5.23 7.34
N HIS A 215 19.33 -5.49 7.23
CA HIS A 215 18.79 -6.75 6.75
C HIS A 215 19.11 -7.01 5.27
N VAL A 216 19.19 -5.99 4.42
CA VAL A 216 19.65 -6.16 3.03
C VAL A 216 21.09 -6.65 2.99
N ALA A 217 21.98 -6.07 3.81
CA ALA A 217 23.36 -6.54 3.90
C ALA A 217 23.44 -7.98 4.42
N LEU A 218 22.64 -8.33 5.43
CA LEU A 218 22.58 -9.69 5.95
C LEU A 218 22.03 -10.69 4.92
N LEU A 219 21.07 -10.29 4.09
CA LEU A 219 20.54 -11.12 3.01
C LEU A 219 21.60 -11.42 1.93
N ASP A 220 22.46 -10.46 1.59
CA ASP A 220 23.58 -10.68 0.66
C ASP A 220 24.59 -11.69 1.22
N ASP A 221 24.90 -11.58 2.51
CA ASP A 221 25.75 -12.56 3.21
C ASP A 221 25.15 -13.97 3.22
N VAL A 222 23.82 -14.06 3.43
CA VAL A 222 23.07 -15.32 3.38
C VAL A 222 23.10 -15.90 1.98
N ASP A 223 22.89 -15.10 0.94
CA ASP A 223 22.94 -15.56 -0.46
C ASP A 223 24.33 -16.10 -0.81
N GLY A 224 25.38 -15.37 -0.42
CA GLY A 224 26.76 -15.84 -0.54
C GLY A 224 27.04 -17.13 0.23
N ALA A 225 26.41 -17.34 1.39
CA ALA A 225 26.50 -18.60 2.14
C ALA A 225 25.77 -19.74 1.42
N VAL A 226 24.59 -19.49 0.87
CA VAL A 226 23.81 -20.44 0.08
C VAL A 226 24.61 -20.90 -1.14
N ASP A 227 25.24 -19.99 -1.87
CA ASP A 227 26.10 -20.30 -3.02
C ASP A 227 27.28 -21.21 -2.65
N ARG A 228 27.93 -20.93 -1.52
CA ARG A 228 29.00 -21.79 -0.98
C ARG A 228 28.47 -23.18 -0.63
N HIS A 229 27.31 -23.27 0.01
CA HIS A 229 26.68 -24.55 0.33
C HIS A 229 26.27 -25.32 -0.92
N GLN A 230 25.73 -24.66 -1.94
CA GLN A 230 25.38 -25.26 -3.23
C GLN A 230 26.61 -25.83 -3.92
N SER A 231 27.73 -25.09 -3.94
CA SER A 231 29.00 -25.56 -4.49
C SER A 231 29.54 -26.80 -3.75
N ARG A 232 29.48 -26.81 -2.41
CA ARG A 232 29.88 -27.96 -1.58
C ARG A 232 28.98 -29.18 -1.84
N LEU A 233 27.66 -28.99 -1.93
CA LEU A 233 26.71 -30.04 -2.27
C LEU A 233 26.94 -30.60 -3.67
N ASN A 234 27.18 -29.75 -4.66
CA ASN A 234 27.51 -30.16 -6.02
C ASN A 234 28.78 -31.03 -6.06
N ASN A 235 29.81 -30.64 -5.31
CA ASN A 235 31.04 -31.42 -5.20
C ASN A 235 30.83 -32.74 -4.46
N ALA A 236 30.04 -32.75 -3.39
CA ALA A 236 29.65 -33.98 -2.70
C ALA A 236 28.87 -34.93 -3.62
N LYS A 237 27.91 -34.41 -4.39
CA LYS A 237 27.15 -35.17 -5.40
C LYS A 237 28.06 -35.75 -6.48
N ARG A 238 29.05 -35.00 -6.97
CA ARG A 238 30.05 -35.50 -7.93
C ARG A 238 30.87 -36.64 -7.34
N ARG A 239 31.31 -36.53 -6.09
CA ARG A 239 32.04 -37.59 -5.38
C ARG A 239 31.18 -38.85 -5.21
N LEU A 240 29.91 -38.70 -4.79
CA LEU A 240 28.96 -39.81 -4.69
C LEU A 240 28.73 -40.48 -6.04
N ASN A 241 28.55 -39.71 -7.11
CA ASN A 241 28.41 -40.27 -8.46
C ASN A 241 29.65 -41.05 -8.90
N LYS A 242 30.85 -40.57 -8.57
CA LYS A 242 32.11 -41.27 -8.85
C LYS A 242 32.21 -42.57 -8.05
N ILE A 243 31.86 -42.55 -6.76
CA ILE A 243 31.83 -43.75 -5.91
C ILE A 243 30.83 -44.76 -6.47
N ARG A 244 29.61 -44.33 -6.80
CA ARG A 244 28.58 -45.20 -7.40
C ARG A 244 29.07 -45.89 -8.67
N LYS A 245 29.71 -45.13 -9.57
CA LYS A 245 30.25 -45.68 -10.84
C LYS A 245 31.43 -46.64 -10.59
N ASN A 246 32.33 -46.30 -9.68
CA ASN A 246 33.43 -47.19 -9.32
C ASN A 246 32.95 -48.44 -8.58
N ALA A 247 31.89 -48.33 -7.77
CA ALA A 247 31.29 -49.46 -7.09
C ALA A 247 30.65 -50.42 -8.10
N SER A 248 29.86 -49.93 -9.07
CA SER A 248 29.20 -50.79 -10.06
C SER A 248 30.18 -51.64 -10.86
N ASP A 249 31.31 -51.06 -11.29
CA ASP A 249 32.27 -51.76 -12.14
C ASP A 249 33.07 -52.82 -11.36
N ASN A 250 33.41 -52.54 -10.10
CA ASN A 250 34.22 -53.45 -9.29
C ASN A 250 33.39 -54.52 -8.57
N TRP A 251 32.10 -54.27 -8.30
CA TRP A 251 31.26 -55.24 -7.59
C TRP A 251 31.04 -56.51 -8.40
N SER A 252 30.81 -56.39 -9.72
CA SER A 252 30.65 -57.55 -10.61
C SER A 252 31.92 -58.43 -10.66
N MET A 253 33.10 -57.81 -10.72
CA MET A 253 34.37 -58.54 -10.68
C MET A 253 34.58 -59.22 -9.31
N MET A 254 34.29 -58.53 -8.22
CA MET A 254 34.40 -59.06 -6.85
C MET A 254 33.44 -60.23 -6.60
N THR A 255 32.20 -60.17 -7.09
CA THR A 255 31.23 -61.26 -6.95
C THR A 255 31.66 -62.49 -7.73
N ILE A 256 32.19 -62.33 -8.95
CA ILE A 256 32.75 -63.45 -9.73
C ILE A 256 33.91 -64.11 -8.98
N VAL A 257 34.88 -63.33 -8.48
CA VAL A 257 36.01 -63.88 -7.70
C VAL A 257 35.54 -64.59 -6.42
N GLY A 258 34.56 -64.02 -5.72
CA GLY A 258 33.95 -64.65 -4.55
C GLY A 258 33.27 -65.98 -4.87
N LEU A 259 32.51 -66.05 -5.97
CA LEU A 259 31.88 -67.30 -6.43
C LEU A 259 32.92 -68.38 -6.77
N ILE A 260 34.04 -68.01 -7.38
CA ILE A 260 35.15 -68.94 -7.66
C ILE A 260 35.73 -69.50 -6.35
N ILE A 261 35.96 -68.65 -5.34
CA ILE A 261 36.47 -69.10 -4.03
C ILE A 261 35.49 -70.08 -3.37
N VAL A 262 34.19 -69.76 -3.38
CA VAL A 262 33.15 -70.64 -2.85
C VAL A 262 33.12 -71.99 -3.59
N LEU A 263 33.25 -71.98 -4.92
CA LEU A 263 33.32 -73.19 -5.73
C LEU A 263 34.53 -74.06 -5.33
N VAL A 264 35.72 -73.45 -5.18
CA VAL A 264 36.94 -74.17 -4.77
C VAL A 264 36.77 -74.79 -3.39
N ILE A 265 36.20 -74.06 -2.43
CA ILE A 265 35.92 -74.58 -1.09
C ILE A 265 34.96 -75.78 -1.16
N LEU A 266 33.88 -75.68 -1.95
CA LEU A 266 32.95 -76.79 -2.14
C LEU A 266 33.62 -78.01 -2.76
N ILE A 267 34.52 -77.83 -3.73
CA ILE A 267 35.30 -78.95 -4.31
C ILE A 267 36.16 -79.62 -3.25
N VAL A 268 36.84 -78.85 -2.39
CA VAL A 268 37.69 -79.40 -1.32
C VAL A 268 36.88 -80.16 -0.28
N ILE A 269 35.66 -79.70 0.04
CA ILE A 269 34.79 -80.36 1.01
C ILE A 269 34.11 -81.61 0.43
N LEU A 270 33.72 -81.57 -0.86
CA LEU A 270 32.99 -82.66 -1.52
C LEU A 270 33.91 -83.80 -1.98
N LYS A 271 35.19 -83.52 -2.23
CA LYS A 271 36.20 -84.49 -2.66
C LYS A 271 36.85 -85.19 -1.47
#